data_AF-A0A846E2C5-F1
#
_entry.id   AF-A0A846E2C5-F1
#
_cell.length_a   1.000
_cell.length_b   1.000
_cell.length_c   1.000
_cell.angle_alpha   90.00
_cell.angle_beta   90.00
_cell.angle_gamma   90.00
#
_symmetry.space_group_name_H-M   'P 1'
#
loop_
_entity.id
_entity.type
_entity.pdbx_description
1 polymer ?
#
loop_
_entity_poly.entity_id
_entity_poly.type
_entity_poly.pdbx_seq_one_letter_code
_entity_poly.pdbx_strand_id
1 'polypeptide(L)'
;MKSIPDIIFRLDKSSIALLINRLFATDGWATLLSSGQSQLGYCSVSETLARQVQHLLLRFGIIASLRKKSIKYQQSYRLAWQLNITDAQSIQKFISEIGIWGKEEALAKIKNALAGKRYQTNCDLIPQEIWEYLAILKQDEPWSALARRAGILGSSNLHVGKRGLSRQRLATLAVALNDISLQQLANSEVYWDEIVSIEYVGEKQVYDLTIPETHNFVANDICVHNTSFALNIANNIAEGQGLPVAIFSLEMSKEQLVQRLLSSEARIESNRLRSGRLSQLEWEPLSHALGTLSQLPIFIDDTANITVGQMRSQARRLQAEQGTMLGLILIDYLQLMEGGGDNRVQELSKITRQLKGLARELSVPIIALSQLSRGVEARTNKRPMMSDLRESGSIEQDADLVIMLYRDEYYNPDTPDRGIAEAIITKHRNGPTGIVKLLFDSEYTQFRNLAKPNYH
;
A
#
# COMPACT_ATOMS: atom_id res chain seq x y z
N MET A 1 -27.41 12.51 -12.29
CA MET A 1 -27.04 11.23 -12.95
C MET A 1 -27.21 10.14 -11.90
N LYS A 2 -27.66 8.92 -12.22
CA LYS A 2 -27.85 7.87 -11.20
C LYS A 2 -26.51 7.50 -10.55
N SER A 3 -26.44 7.42 -9.22
CA SER A 3 -25.25 7.01 -8.45
C SER A 3 -25.68 6.29 -7.17
N ILE A 4 -24.76 5.52 -6.59
CA ILE A 4 -24.88 4.92 -5.27
C ILE A 4 -24.39 5.94 -4.23
N PRO A 5 -25.16 6.22 -3.16
CA PRO A 5 -24.74 7.13 -2.08
C PRO A 5 -23.52 6.59 -1.30
N ASP A 6 -22.66 7.48 -0.83
CA ASP A 6 -21.38 7.12 -0.17
C ASP A 6 -21.55 6.24 1.08
N ILE A 7 -22.66 6.42 1.81
CA ILE A 7 -22.99 5.61 2.99
C ILE A 7 -23.04 4.11 2.67
N ILE A 8 -23.47 3.74 1.46
CA ILE A 8 -23.56 2.34 1.02
C ILE A 8 -22.18 1.67 1.02
N PHE A 9 -21.12 2.39 0.65
CA PHE A 9 -19.76 1.84 0.63
C PHE A 9 -19.20 1.56 2.03
N ARG A 10 -19.84 2.09 3.09
CA ARG A 10 -19.43 1.87 4.48
C ARG A 10 -20.28 0.80 5.17
N LEU A 11 -21.31 0.29 4.51
CA LEU A 11 -22.16 -0.75 5.06
C LEU A 11 -21.42 -2.09 5.18
N ASP A 12 -21.94 -2.94 6.04
CA ASP A 12 -21.49 -4.31 6.18
C ASP A 12 -21.78 -5.12 4.91
N LYS A 13 -21.09 -6.25 4.78
CA LYS A 13 -21.12 -7.08 3.58
C LYS A 13 -22.53 -7.61 3.27
N SER A 14 -23.37 -7.88 4.27
CA SER A 14 -24.72 -8.42 4.07
C SER A 14 -25.69 -7.36 3.52
N SER A 15 -25.58 -6.12 4.01
CA SER A 15 -26.36 -4.99 3.51
C SER A 15 -25.99 -4.61 2.07
N ILE A 16 -24.69 -4.63 1.74
CA ILE A 16 -24.21 -4.40 0.36
C ILE A 16 -24.71 -5.52 -0.56
N ALA A 17 -24.64 -6.78 -0.12
CA ALA A 17 -25.16 -7.91 -0.89
C ALA A 17 -26.64 -7.73 -1.20
N LEU A 18 -27.46 -7.33 -0.22
CA LEU A 18 -28.87 -7.07 -0.43
C LEU A 18 -29.11 -5.96 -1.46
N LEU A 19 -28.35 -4.86 -1.41
CA LEU A 19 -28.47 -3.79 -2.40
C LEU A 19 -28.13 -4.29 -3.81
N ILE A 20 -26.99 -4.96 -3.98
CA ILE A 20 -26.55 -5.47 -5.29
C ILE A 20 -27.59 -6.46 -5.82
N ASN A 21 -28.10 -7.35 -4.97
CA ASN A 21 -29.16 -8.29 -5.29
C ASN A 21 -30.40 -7.59 -5.88
N ARG A 22 -30.86 -6.49 -5.26
CA ARG A 22 -32.02 -5.71 -5.73
C ARG A 22 -31.71 -4.90 -6.99
N LEU A 23 -30.52 -4.34 -7.11
CA LEU A 23 -30.08 -3.66 -8.33
C LEU A 23 -30.07 -4.62 -9.53
N PHE A 24 -29.50 -5.81 -9.35
CA PHE A 24 -29.48 -6.83 -10.40
C PHE A 24 -30.86 -7.42 -10.70
N ALA A 25 -31.80 -7.38 -9.76
CA ALA A 25 -33.17 -7.80 -10.02
C ALA A 25 -33.84 -6.92 -11.09
N THR A 26 -33.60 -5.61 -11.03
CA THR A 26 -34.19 -4.62 -11.94
C THR A 26 -33.51 -4.61 -13.31
N ASP A 27 -32.22 -4.26 -13.36
CA ASP A 27 -31.47 -4.03 -14.60
C ASP A 27 -30.35 -5.05 -14.84
N GLY A 28 -30.23 -6.04 -13.95
CA GLY A 28 -29.29 -7.15 -14.09
C GLY A 28 -29.88 -8.31 -14.88
N TRP A 29 -29.06 -9.27 -15.25
CA TRP A 29 -29.48 -10.46 -15.97
C TRP A 29 -28.53 -11.62 -15.69
N ALA A 30 -29.05 -12.83 -15.89
CA ALA A 30 -28.33 -14.08 -15.76
C ALA A 30 -28.70 -14.96 -16.94
N THR A 31 -27.72 -15.36 -17.75
CA THR A 31 -27.96 -16.25 -18.90
C THR A 31 -26.95 -17.38 -18.97
N LEU A 32 -27.42 -18.48 -19.54
CA LEU A 32 -26.58 -19.56 -20.04
C LEU A 32 -26.66 -19.50 -21.56
N LEU A 33 -25.55 -19.16 -22.22
CA LEU A 33 -25.48 -19.13 -23.68
C LEU A 33 -25.57 -20.55 -24.25
N SER A 34 -25.98 -20.68 -25.51
CA SER A 34 -26.03 -21.97 -26.22
C SER A 34 -24.65 -22.63 -26.35
N SER A 35 -23.56 -21.85 -26.27
CA SER A 35 -22.18 -22.32 -26.13
C SER A 35 -21.88 -22.98 -24.78
N GLY A 36 -22.82 -22.93 -23.83
CA GLY A 36 -22.66 -23.38 -22.45
C GLY A 36 -21.79 -22.46 -21.60
N GLN A 37 -21.55 -21.22 -22.04
CA GLN A 37 -20.89 -20.19 -21.25
C GLN A 37 -21.92 -19.47 -20.37
N SER A 38 -21.64 -19.42 -19.07
CA SER A 38 -22.46 -18.71 -18.09
C SER A 38 -22.06 -17.23 -18.05
N GLN A 39 -23.04 -16.34 -17.98
CA GLN A 39 -22.78 -14.91 -17.86
C GLN A 39 -23.82 -14.26 -16.96
N LEU A 40 -23.35 -13.42 -16.06
CA LEU A 40 -24.17 -12.46 -15.31
C LEU A 40 -23.82 -11.06 -15.81
N GLY A 41 -24.77 -10.15 -15.74
CA GLY A 41 -24.47 -8.77 -16.10
C GLY A 41 -25.45 -7.78 -15.53
N TYR A 42 -25.08 -6.51 -15.63
CA TYR A 42 -25.89 -5.38 -15.20
C TYR A 42 -25.72 -4.25 -16.20
N CYS A 43 -26.81 -3.58 -16.57
CA CYS A 43 -26.75 -2.50 -17.53
C CYS A 43 -27.27 -1.19 -16.93
N SER A 44 -26.54 -0.10 -17.17
CA SER A 44 -26.94 1.23 -16.73
C SER A 44 -26.54 2.27 -17.77
N VAL A 45 -27.39 3.27 -17.96
CA VAL A 45 -27.04 4.46 -18.78
C VAL A 45 -26.07 5.40 -18.05
N SER A 46 -25.91 5.24 -16.73
CA SER A 46 -24.95 6.00 -15.92
C SER A 46 -23.64 5.23 -15.79
N GLU A 47 -22.55 5.82 -16.29
CA GLU A 47 -21.19 5.30 -16.12
C GLU A 47 -20.81 5.23 -14.65
N THR A 48 -21.10 6.29 -13.90
CA THR A 48 -20.81 6.40 -12.47
C THR A 48 -21.45 5.26 -11.70
N LEU A 49 -22.75 4.98 -11.95
CA LEU A 49 -23.43 3.87 -11.29
C LEU A 49 -22.80 2.51 -11.66
N ALA A 50 -22.48 2.31 -12.95
CA ALA A 50 -21.87 1.05 -13.39
C ALA A 50 -20.49 0.84 -12.75
N ARG A 51 -19.65 1.87 -12.67
CA ARG A 51 -18.34 1.81 -12.00
C ARG A 51 -18.48 1.60 -10.49
N GLN A 52 -19.44 2.25 -9.86
CA GLN A 52 -19.72 2.07 -8.42
C GLN A 52 -20.21 0.65 -8.11
N VAL A 53 -21.09 0.08 -8.93
CA VAL A 53 -21.50 -1.33 -8.81
C VAL A 53 -20.30 -2.26 -9.05
N GLN A 54 -19.46 -2.00 -10.05
CA GLN A 54 -18.22 -2.75 -10.29
C GLN A 54 -17.32 -2.76 -9.04
N HIS A 55 -17.14 -1.59 -8.40
CA HIS A 55 -16.34 -1.46 -7.19
C HIS A 55 -16.95 -2.22 -6.01
N LEU A 56 -18.26 -2.14 -5.80
CA LEU A 56 -18.90 -2.91 -4.72
C LEU A 56 -18.75 -4.43 -4.90
N LEU A 57 -18.73 -4.93 -6.14
CA LEU A 57 -18.51 -6.36 -6.41
C LEU A 57 -17.11 -6.83 -5.98
N LEU A 58 -16.10 -5.95 -6.02
CA LEU A 58 -14.75 -6.28 -5.56
C LEU A 58 -14.70 -6.63 -4.07
N ARG A 59 -15.60 -6.10 -3.23
CA ARG A 59 -15.70 -6.48 -1.80
C ARG A 59 -16.10 -7.94 -1.57
N PHE A 60 -16.64 -8.57 -2.59
CA PHE A 60 -16.98 -9.99 -2.60
C PHE A 60 -15.93 -10.81 -3.37
N GLY A 61 -14.84 -10.17 -3.82
CA GLY A 61 -13.86 -10.78 -4.71
C GLY A 61 -14.48 -11.24 -6.03
N ILE A 62 -15.46 -10.47 -6.54
CA ILE A 62 -16.18 -10.70 -7.79
C ILE A 62 -15.66 -9.69 -8.81
N ILE A 63 -15.14 -10.19 -9.93
CA ILE A 63 -14.53 -9.39 -10.97
C ILE A 63 -15.55 -9.20 -12.10
N ALA A 64 -15.76 -7.95 -12.49
CA ALA A 64 -16.69 -7.60 -13.56
C ALA A 64 -15.97 -6.73 -14.60
N SER A 65 -16.17 -7.04 -15.88
CA SER A 65 -15.70 -6.20 -16.98
C SER A 65 -16.76 -5.18 -17.36
N LEU A 66 -16.33 -3.94 -17.64
CA LEU A 66 -17.21 -2.86 -18.04
C LEU A 66 -17.03 -2.58 -19.54
N ARG A 67 -18.11 -2.55 -20.31
CA ARG A 67 -18.09 -2.22 -21.74
C ARG A 67 -19.16 -1.19 -22.09
N LYS A 68 -18.85 -0.31 -23.04
CA LYS A 68 -19.80 0.65 -23.60
C LYS A 68 -20.58 -0.03 -24.74
N LYS A 69 -21.90 0.12 -24.73
CA LYS A 69 -22.80 -0.49 -25.72
C LYS A 69 -23.90 0.48 -26.13
N SER A 70 -24.19 0.54 -27.42
CA SER A 70 -25.35 1.28 -27.93
C SER A 70 -26.60 0.42 -27.78
N ILE A 71 -27.58 0.90 -27.01
CA ILE A 71 -28.84 0.22 -26.75
C ILE A 71 -29.96 1.03 -27.40
N LYS A 72 -30.84 0.33 -28.12
CA LYS A 72 -32.02 0.94 -28.72
C LYS A 72 -33.03 1.25 -27.60
N TYR A 73 -33.35 2.53 -27.44
CA TYR A 73 -34.38 2.99 -26.52
C TYR A 73 -35.40 3.81 -27.30
N GLN A 74 -36.60 3.26 -27.45
CA GLN A 74 -37.66 3.78 -28.33
C GLN A 74 -37.16 3.93 -29.78
N GLN A 75 -37.24 5.14 -30.36
CA GLN A 75 -36.79 5.46 -31.72
C GLN A 75 -35.34 6.00 -31.79
N SER A 76 -34.59 5.96 -30.69
CA SER A 76 -33.21 6.49 -30.62
C SER A 76 -32.22 5.45 -30.05
N TYR A 77 -30.94 5.61 -30.38
CA TYR A 77 -29.86 4.84 -29.75
C TYR A 77 -29.30 5.62 -28.57
N ARG A 78 -29.19 4.97 -27.42
CA ARG A 78 -28.54 5.53 -26.23
C ARG A 78 -27.30 4.73 -25.90
N LEU A 79 -26.23 5.43 -25.56
CA LEU A 79 -25.04 4.81 -25.01
C LEU A 79 -25.33 4.35 -23.58
N ALA A 80 -25.03 3.09 -23.31
CA ALA A 80 -25.15 2.49 -21.99
C ALA A 80 -23.87 1.71 -21.65
N TRP A 81 -23.71 1.48 -20.36
CA TRP A 81 -22.59 0.76 -19.78
C TRP A 81 -23.07 -0.60 -19.31
N GLN A 82 -22.40 -1.64 -19.77
CA GLN A 82 -22.73 -3.02 -19.47
C GLN A 82 -21.59 -3.65 -18.65
N LEU A 83 -21.91 -4.00 -17.41
CA LEU A 83 -21.10 -4.87 -16.56
C LEU A 83 -21.33 -6.33 -16.94
N ASN A 84 -20.25 -7.08 -17.08
CA ASN A 84 -20.27 -8.50 -17.36
C ASN A 84 -19.38 -9.25 -16.38
N ILE A 85 -19.97 -10.22 -15.68
CA ILE A 85 -19.28 -11.20 -14.84
C ILE A 85 -19.31 -12.51 -15.63
N THR A 86 -18.14 -12.94 -16.08
CA THR A 86 -17.98 -14.08 -17.00
C THR A 86 -17.13 -15.19 -16.42
N ASP A 87 -16.33 -14.90 -15.40
CA ASP A 87 -15.46 -15.89 -14.78
C ASP A 87 -16.24 -16.76 -13.78
N ALA A 88 -15.94 -18.06 -13.78
CA ALA A 88 -16.71 -19.02 -13.01
C ALA A 88 -16.63 -18.79 -11.50
N GLN A 89 -15.48 -18.36 -10.99
CA GLN A 89 -15.29 -18.12 -9.55
C GLN A 89 -16.13 -16.92 -9.07
N SER A 90 -16.09 -15.80 -9.79
CA SER A 90 -16.91 -14.63 -9.47
C SER A 90 -18.39 -14.91 -9.65
N ILE A 91 -18.79 -15.70 -10.66
CA ILE A 91 -20.19 -16.12 -10.81
C ILE A 91 -20.61 -17.00 -9.63
N GLN A 92 -19.77 -17.94 -9.17
CA GLN A 92 -20.07 -18.77 -8.00
C GLN A 92 -20.21 -17.93 -6.73
N LYS A 93 -19.25 -17.03 -6.46
CA LYS A 93 -19.29 -16.10 -5.32
C LYS A 93 -20.51 -15.20 -5.39
N PHE A 94 -20.85 -14.68 -6.58
CA PHE A 94 -22.06 -13.88 -6.78
C PHE A 94 -23.31 -14.67 -6.41
N ILE A 95 -23.43 -15.92 -6.87
CA ILE A 95 -24.60 -16.76 -6.56
C ILE A 95 -24.68 -17.10 -5.08
N SER A 96 -23.55 -17.39 -4.42
CA SER A 96 -23.54 -17.79 -3.01
C SER A 96 -23.71 -16.63 -2.04
N GLU A 97 -23.17 -15.46 -2.36
CA GLU A 97 -23.11 -14.32 -1.42
C GLU A 97 -24.13 -13.22 -1.72
N ILE A 98 -24.62 -13.10 -2.96
CA ILE A 98 -25.46 -11.98 -3.39
C ILE A 98 -26.79 -12.47 -3.98
N GLY A 99 -26.75 -13.29 -5.03
CA GLY A 99 -27.92 -13.71 -5.79
C GLY A 99 -28.60 -12.56 -6.57
N ILE A 100 -29.70 -12.88 -7.25
CA ILE A 100 -30.54 -11.92 -7.97
C ILE A 100 -31.99 -12.25 -7.65
N TRP A 101 -32.69 -11.32 -7.00
CA TRP A 101 -34.09 -11.50 -6.68
C TRP A 101 -34.95 -11.64 -7.94
N GLY A 102 -35.86 -12.62 -7.94
CA GLY A 102 -36.77 -12.91 -9.06
C GLY A 102 -36.11 -13.60 -10.25
N LYS A 103 -34.84 -14.02 -10.13
CA LYS A 103 -34.09 -14.77 -11.17
C LYS A 103 -33.43 -16.02 -10.60
N GLU A 104 -33.98 -16.56 -9.51
CA GLU A 104 -33.45 -17.70 -8.76
C GLU A 104 -33.31 -18.95 -9.65
N GLU A 105 -34.30 -19.22 -10.51
CA GLU A 105 -34.25 -20.34 -11.45
C GLU A 105 -33.12 -20.21 -12.49
N ALA A 106 -32.88 -18.99 -12.98
CA ALA A 106 -31.80 -18.73 -13.93
C ALA A 106 -30.43 -18.93 -13.27
N LEU A 107 -30.27 -18.47 -12.02
CA LEU A 107 -29.05 -18.70 -11.25
C LEU A 107 -28.84 -20.17 -10.91
N ALA A 108 -29.90 -20.92 -10.60
CA ALA A 108 -29.81 -22.35 -10.35
C ALA A 108 -29.34 -23.12 -11.61
N LYS A 109 -29.87 -22.77 -12.78
CA LYS A 109 -29.41 -23.32 -14.08
C LYS A 109 -27.92 -23.05 -14.32
N ILE A 110 -27.47 -21.81 -14.06
CA ILE A 110 -26.06 -21.44 -14.17
C ILE A 110 -25.18 -22.20 -13.16
N LYS A 111 -25.61 -22.29 -11.89
CA LYS A 111 -24.89 -23.00 -10.83
C LYS A 111 -24.67 -24.48 -11.20
N ASN A 112 -25.70 -25.14 -11.72
CA ASN A 112 -25.61 -26.52 -12.19
C ASN A 112 -24.66 -26.66 -13.40
N ALA A 113 -24.72 -25.73 -14.35
CA ALA A 113 -23.82 -25.71 -15.51
C ALA A 113 -22.34 -25.47 -15.11
N LEU A 114 -22.08 -24.74 -14.03
CA LEU A 114 -20.74 -24.48 -13.52
C LEU A 114 -20.13 -25.67 -12.77
N ALA A 115 -20.95 -26.53 -12.15
CA ALA A 115 -20.47 -27.69 -11.39
C ALA A 115 -19.72 -28.73 -12.25
N GLY A 116 -19.97 -28.77 -13.57
CA GLY A 116 -19.42 -29.77 -14.49
C GLY A 116 -18.24 -29.31 -15.36
N LYS A 117 -17.73 -28.06 -15.22
CA LYS A 117 -16.72 -27.50 -16.13
C LYS A 117 -15.48 -26.98 -15.40
N ARG A 118 -14.29 -27.41 -15.85
CA ARG A 118 -13.00 -26.74 -15.56
C ARG A 118 -12.88 -25.49 -16.43
N TYR A 119 -13.13 -24.31 -15.87
CA TYR A 119 -12.94 -23.05 -16.58
C TYR A 119 -11.46 -22.66 -16.58
N GLN A 120 -10.95 -22.26 -17.75
CA GLN A 120 -9.67 -21.58 -17.88
C GLN A 120 -9.94 -20.08 -17.85
N THR A 121 -9.51 -19.39 -16.79
CA THR A 121 -9.58 -17.94 -16.71
C THR A 121 -8.35 -17.34 -17.38
N ASN A 122 -8.52 -16.66 -18.52
CA ASN A 122 -7.47 -15.84 -19.14
C ASN A 122 -7.39 -14.44 -18.49
N CYS A 123 -7.69 -14.38 -17.19
CA CYS A 123 -7.77 -13.17 -16.39
C CYS A 123 -6.88 -13.38 -15.17
N ASP A 124 -6.19 -12.35 -14.69
CA ASP A 124 -5.19 -12.44 -13.60
C ASP A 124 -4.00 -13.35 -13.95
N LEU A 125 -3.46 -13.18 -15.15
CA LEU A 125 -2.25 -13.89 -15.55
C LEU A 125 -1.03 -13.14 -15.01
N ILE A 126 -0.16 -13.87 -14.32
CA ILE A 126 1.14 -13.37 -13.88
C ILE A 126 1.93 -12.96 -15.13
N PRO A 127 2.58 -11.78 -15.13
CA PRO A 127 3.39 -11.30 -16.24
C PRO A 127 4.40 -12.34 -16.75
N GLN A 128 4.72 -12.32 -18.04
CA GLN A 128 5.53 -13.36 -18.68
C GLN A 128 6.99 -13.37 -18.20
N GLU A 129 7.44 -12.24 -17.67
CA GLU A 129 8.74 -12.02 -17.05
C GLU A 129 9.00 -12.99 -15.90
N ILE A 130 7.95 -13.53 -15.27
CA ILE A 130 8.08 -14.54 -14.22
C ILE A 130 8.79 -15.81 -14.70
N TRP A 131 8.76 -16.09 -16.00
CA TRP A 131 9.47 -17.22 -16.60
C TRP A 131 10.99 -17.10 -16.48
N GLU A 132 11.54 -15.88 -16.48
CA GLU A 132 12.96 -15.63 -16.30
C GLU A 132 13.39 -15.98 -14.88
N TYR A 133 12.58 -15.59 -13.89
CA TYR A 133 12.81 -15.93 -12.49
C TYR A 133 12.73 -17.44 -12.24
N LEU A 134 11.71 -18.10 -12.81
CA LEU A 134 11.59 -19.56 -12.77
C LEU A 134 12.77 -20.27 -13.46
N ALA A 135 13.34 -19.69 -14.52
CA ALA A 135 14.47 -20.25 -15.25
C ALA A 135 15.76 -20.27 -14.40
N ILE A 136 15.98 -19.23 -13.59
CA ILE A 136 17.09 -19.16 -12.64
C ILE A 136 16.93 -20.25 -11.56
N LEU A 137 15.74 -20.36 -10.97
CA LEU A 137 15.48 -21.28 -9.87
C LEU A 137 15.53 -22.77 -10.26
N LYS A 138 15.08 -23.12 -11.47
CA LYS A 138 15.13 -24.52 -11.94
C LYS A 138 16.56 -24.98 -12.29
N GLN A 139 17.51 -24.06 -12.42
CA GLN A 139 18.88 -24.34 -12.89
C GLN A 139 18.88 -25.16 -14.19
N ASP A 140 19.56 -26.31 -14.20
CA ASP A 140 19.68 -27.22 -15.35
C ASP A 140 18.49 -28.18 -15.52
N GLU A 141 17.51 -28.17 -14.61
CA GLU A 141 16.32 -29.03 -14.72
C GLU A 141 15.53 -28.66 -15.99
N PRO A 142 15.16 -29.64 -16.84
CA PRO A 142 14.32 -29.36 -18.00
C PRO A 142 12.88 -29.04 -17.54
N TRP A 143 12.23 -28.09 -18.22
CA TRP A 143 10.88 -27.63 -17.87
C TRP A 143 9.84 -28.75 -17.76
N SER A 144 9.98 -29.81 -18.56
CA SER A 144 9.09 -30.98 -18.52
C SER A 144 9.28 -31.85 -17.28
N ALA A 145 10.49 -31.92 -16.72
CA ALA A 145 10.76 -32.58 -15.46
C ALA A 145 10.18 -31.77 -14.30
N LEU A 146 10.41 -30.45 -14.28
CA LEU A 146 9.83 -29.54 -13.29
C LEU A 146 8.30 -29.61 -13.30
N ALA A 147 7.67 -29.57 -14.47
CA ALA A 147 6.22 -29.68 -14.60
C ALA A 147 5.66 -31.01 -14.06
N ARG A 148 6.38 -32.11 -14.29
CA ARG A 148 6.00 -33.44 -13.78
C ARG A 148 6.13 -33.49 -12.26
N ARG A 149 7.20 -32.91 -11.72
CA ARG A 149 7.46 -32.79 -10.29
C ARG A 149 6.42 -31.91 -9.58
N ALA A 150 5.96 -30.85 -10.25
CA ALA A 150 4.89 -29.97 -9.80
C ALA A 150 3.47 -30.53 -9.98
N GLY A 151 3.31 -31.73 -10.57
CA GLY A 151 2.01 -32.36 -10.78
C GLY A 151 1.14 -31.69 -11.85
N ILE A 152 1.74 -30.94 -12.78
CA ILE A 152 1.00 -30.24 -13.85
C ILE A 152 0.62 -31.24 -14.95
N LEU A 153 -0.68 -31.42 -15.17
CA LEU A 153 -1.23 -32.21 -16.29
C LEU A 153 -0.89 -31.52 -17.63
N GLY A 154 -0.27 -32.27 -18.55
CA GLY A 154 0.25 -31.72 -19.82
C GLY A 154 1.68 -31.19 -19.75
N SER A 155 2.55 -31.87 -18.99
CA SER A 155 3.95 -31.50 -18.68
C SER A 155 4.89 -31.33 -19.89
N SER A 156 4.46 -31.66 -21.10
CA SER A 156 5.25 -31.53 -22.32
C SER A 156 5.24 -30.13 -22.93
N ASN A 157 4.27 -29.26 -22.61
CA ASN A 157 4.18 -27.93 -23.22
C ASN A 157 3.65 -26.86 -22.25
N LEU A 158 4.57 -26.21 -21.53
CA LEU A 158 4.28 -25.15 -20.58
C LEU A 158 4.11 -23.75 -21.23
N HIS A 159 4.39 -23.60 -22.53
CA HIS A 159 4.42 -22.29 -23.22
C HIS A 159 5.32 -21.25 -22.53
N VAL A 160 6.48 -21.70 -22.04
CA VAL A 160 7.48 -20.88 -21.36
C VAL A 160 7.80 -19.62 -22.17
N GLY A 161 7.72 -18.45 -21.52
CA GLY A 161 8.05 -17.15 -22.13
C GLY A 161 7.09 -16.65 -23.21
N LYS A 162 5.97 -17.36 -23.47
CA LYS A 162 4.97 -16.96 -24.48
C LYS A 162 3.61 -16.57 -23.89
N ARG A 163 3.32 -17.01 -22.67
CA ARG A 163 2.04 -16.79 -21.98
C ARG A 163 2.27 -16.54 -20.50
N GLY A 164 1.47 -15.65 -19.92
CA GLY A 164 1.44 -15.47 -18.47
C GLY A 164 0.95 -16.73 -17.76
N LEU A 165 1.43 -16.95 -16.54
CA LEU A 165 1.02 -18.07 -15.71
C LEU A 165 -0.25 -17.74 -14.93
N SER A 166 -1.18 -18.68 -14.79
CA SER A 166 -2.24 -18.51 -13.80
C SER A 166 -1.65 -18.66 -12.38
N ARG A 167 -2.27 -18.00 -11.39
CA ARG A 167 -1.87 -18.14 -9.98
C ARG A 167 -1.74 -19.58 -9.52
N GLN A 168 -2.71 -20.42 -9.89
CA GLN A 168 -2.70 -21.84 -9.54
C GLN A 168 -1.48 -22.57 -10.13
N ARG A 169 -1.12 -22.28 -11.39
CA ARG A 169 0.07 -22.88 -12.01
C ARG A 169 1.35 -22.36 -11.38
N LEU A 170 1.43 -21.06 -11.11
CA LEU A 170 2.56 -20.48 -10.40
C LEU A 170 2.71 -21.11 -9.00
N ALA A 171 1.63 -21.26 -8.24
CA ALA A 171 1.64 -21.91 -6.93
C ALA A 171 2.20 -23.34 -7.00
N THR A 172 1.75 -24.15 -7.96
CA THR A 172 2.27 -25.53 -8.14
C THR A 172 3.77 -25.55 -8.47
N LEU A 173 4.25 -24.63 -9.31
CA LEU A 173 5.67 -24.51 -9.64
C LEU A 173 6.48 -23.98 -8.45
N ALA A 174 5.96 -23.01 -7.73
CA ALA A 174 6.60 -22.40 -6.56
C ALA A 174 6.80 -23.39 -5.42
N VAL A 175 5.81 -24.25 -5.17
CA VAL A 175 5.91 -25.35 -4.18
C VAL A 175 6.95 -26.37 -4.63
N ALA A 176 6.96 -26.73 -5.92
CA ALA A 176 7.99 -27.64 -6.44
C ALA A 176 9.39 -27.03 -6.31
N LEU A 177 9.58 -25.76 -6.62
CA LEU A 177 10.86 -25.06 -6.52
C LEU A 177 11.24 -24.70 -5.07
N ASN A 178 10.34 -24.91 -4.10
CA ASN A 178 10.50 -24.53 -2.70
C ASN A 178 10.86 -23.05 -2.52
N ASP A 179 10.30 -22.17 -3.36
CA ASP A 179 10.55 -20.73 -3.33
C ASP A 179 9.41 -19.99 -2.65
N ILE A 180 9.72 -19.30 -1.55
CA ILE A 180 8.71 -18.61 -0.71
C ILE A 180 8.16 -17.38 -1.43
N SER A 181 8.98 -16.63 -2.16
CA SER A 181 8.58 -15.42 -2.87
C SER A 181 7.55 -15.71 -3.96
N LEU A 182 7.73 -16.79 -4.72
CA LEU A 182 6.77 -17.24 -5.73
C LEU A 182 5.48 -17.78 -5.10
N GLN A 183 5.57 -18.42 -3.93
CA GLN A 183 4.38 -18.86 -3.19
C GLN A 183 3.57 -17.64 -2.70
N GLN A 184 4.23 -16.60 -2.20
CA GLN A 184 3.60 -15.34 -1.82
C GLN A 184 2.98 -14.63 -3.02
N LEU A 185 3.70 -14.52 -4.14
CA LEU A 185 3.20 -13.91 -5.36
C LEU A 185 1.96 -14.64 -5.90
N ALA A 186 1.97 -15.97 -5.87
CA ALA A 186 0.84 -16.79 -6.31
C ALA A 186 -0.40 -16.63 -5.40
N ASN A 187 -0.20 -16.36 -4.11
CA ASN A 187 -1.27 -16.16 -3.12
C ASN A 187 -1.63 -14.68 -2.89
N SER A 188 -0.98 -13.74 -3.58
CA SER A 188 -1.22 -12.30 -3.42
C SER A 188 -2.66 -11.91 -3.80
N GLU A 189 -3.21 -10.94 -3.07
CA GLU A 189 -4.52 -10.33 -3.34
C GLU A 189 -4.49 -9.30 -4.49
N VAL A 190 -3.30 -8.98 -5.02
CA VAL A 190 -3.10 -7.97 -6.07
C VAL A 190 -3.43 -8.57 -7.44
N TYR A 191 -4.49 -8.08 -8.08
CA TYR A 191 -4.95 -8.54 -9.41
C TYR A 191 -4.16 -7.89 -10.55
N TRP A 192 -3.67 -8.70 -11.49
CA TRP A 192 -2.98 -8.23 -12.70
C TRP A 192 -3.93 -8.18 -13.90
N ASP A 193 -4.05 -7.01 -14.51
CA ASP A 193 -4.82 -6.81 -15.75
C ASP A 193 -3.94 -6.26 -16.88
N GLU A 194 -4.28 -6.59 -18.12
CA GLU A 194 -3.53 -6.14 -19.29
C GLU A 194 -3.87 -4.67 -19.59
N ILE A 195 -2.85 -3.88 -19.93
CA ILE A 195 -3.05 -2.51 -20.40
C ILE A 195 -3.67 -2.57 -21.81
N VAL A 196 -4.98 -2.34 -21.90
CA VAL A 196 -5.74 -2.45 -23.15
C VAL A 196 -5.48 -1.30 -24.12
N SER A 197 -5.16 -0.11 -23.61
CA SER A 197 -4.89 1.07 -24.43
C SER A 197 -4.16 2.14 -23.63
N ILE A 198 -3.29 2.89 -24.30
CA ILE A 198 -2.65 4.10 -23.76
C ILE A 198 -3.08 5.24 -24.67
N GLU A 199 -3.86 6.19 -24.15
CA GLU A 199 -4.30 7.37 -24.88
C GLU A 199 -3.52 8.59 -24.40
N TYR A 200 -2.86 9.29 -25.32
CA TYR A 200 -2.18 10.55 -25.03
C TYR A 200 -3.21 11.68 -24.89
N VAL A 201 -3.39 12.20 -23.67
CA VAL A 201 -4.38 13.23 -23.34
C VAL A 201 -3.82 14.67 -23.40
N GLY A 202 -2.64 14.85 -24.01
CA GLY A 202 -1.88 16.09 -24.03
C GLY A 202 -1.04 16.30 -22.76
N GLU A 203 -0.15 17.29 -22.78
CA GLU A 203 0.49 17.79 -21.56
C GLU A 203 -0.55 18.50 -20.71
N LYS A 204 -0.91 17.88 -19.57
CA LYS A 204 -1.81 18.47 -18.59
C LYS A 204 -1.03 18.80 -17.34
N GLN A 205 -1.27 20.00 -16.82
CA GLN A 205 -0.82 20.36 -15.49
C GLN A 205 -1.59 19.49 -14.48
N VAL A 206 -0.91 18.47 -13.97
CA VAL A 206 -1.44 17.54 -12.97
C VAL A 206 -1.16 18.12 -11.59
N TYR A 207 -2.23 18.45 -10.86
CA TYR A 207 -2.15 18.66 -9.43
C TYR A 207 -2.31 17.30 -8.77
N ASP A 208 -1.41 17.00 -7.83
CA ASP A 208 -1.40 15.73 -7.11
C ASP A 208 -2.78 15.44 -6.48
N LEU A 209 -3.21 14.19 -6.55
CA LEU A 209 -4.56 13.77 -6.15
C LEU A 209 -4.75 13.94 -4.64
N THR A 210 -5.57 14.92 -4.22
CA THR A 210 -6.07 15.03 -2.84
C THR A 210 -7.49 14.47 -2.79
N ILE A 211 -7.73 13.41 -2.00
CA ILE A 211 -9.09 12.90 -1.74
C ILE A 211 -9.48 13.19 -0.27
N PRO A 212 -10.64 13.83 -0.01
CA PRO A 212 -10.90 14.52 1.26
C PRO A 212 -11.31 13.64 2.46
N GLU A 213 -11.24 12.30 2.35
CA GLU A 213 -11.79 11.39 3.37
C GLU A 213 -10.77 10.45 4.04
N THR A 214 -9.62 10.20 3.42
CA THR A 214 -8.59 9.31 3.97
C THR A 214 -7.24 9.96 3.78
N HIS A 215 -6.73 10.58 4.84
CA HIS A 215 -5.47 11.30 4.84
C HIS A 215 -4.23 10.40 4.85
N ASN A 216 -4.43 9.13 4.45
CA ASN A 216 -3.41 8.17 4.09
C ASN A 216 -3.75 7.67 2.68
N PHE A 217 -2.78 7.69 1.76
CA PHE A 217 -2.92 7.01 0.49
C PHE A 217 -1.68 6.14 0.21
N VAL A 218 -1.95 5.00 -0.42
CA VAL A 218 -1.01 4.05 -0.96
C VAL A 218 -1.02 4.22 -2.48
N ALA A 219 0.08 4.67 -3.06
CA ALA A 219 0.37 4.50 -4.49
C ALA A 219 1.36 3.35 -4.61
N ASN A 220 0.93 2.22 -5.16
CA ASN A 220 1.82 1.09 -5.43
C ASN A 220 2.55 0.61 -4.15
N ASP A 221 1.78 0.39 -3.07
CA ASP A 221 2.21 -0.17 -1.78
C ASP A 221 3.27 0.62 -0.98
N ILE A 222 3.40 1.94 -1.18
CA ILE A 222 4.30 2.78 -0.36
C ILE A 222 3.52 3.91 0.33
N CYS A 223 3.44 3.86 1.66
CA CYS A 223 3.08 4.99 2.55
C CYS A 223 4.24 5.99 2.65
N VAL A 224 4.05 7.16 3.29
CA VAL A 224 5.00 7.86 4.22
C VAL A 224 5.03 9.38 4.05
N HIS A 225 4.84 10.09 5.16
CA HIS A 225 5.41 11.44 5.37
C HIS A 225 6.16 11.60 6.71
N ASN A 226 5.88 10.77 7.72
CA ASN A 226 6.58 10.84 9.02
C ASN A 226 7.98 10.22 8.96
N THR A 227 8.14 9.11 8.24
CA THR A 227 9.42 8.42 8.10
C THR A 227 10.46 9.29 7.41
N SER A 228 10.09 10.09 6.40
CA SER A 228 11.04 11.00 5.74
C SER A 228 11.62 12.06 6.70
N PHE A 229 10.80 12.63 7.59
CA PHE A 229 11.28 13.56 8.61
C PHE A 229 12.27 12.88 9.57
N ALA A 230 11.91 11.68 10.04
CA ALA A 230 12.74 10.94 10.98
C ALA A 230 14.03 10.41 10.34
N LEU A 231 13.98 9.96 9.08
CA LEU A 231 15.15 9.57 8.30
C LEU A 231 16.08 10.75 8.06
N ASN A 232 15.55 11.95 7.79
CA ASN A 232 16.37 13.15 7.66
C ASN A 232 17.08 13.50 8.98
N ILE A 233 16.42 13.36 10.13
CA ILE A 233 17.08 13.51 11.43
C ILE A 233 18.17 12.45 11.63
N ALA A 234 17.86 11.17 11.35
CA ALA A 234 18.80 10.07 11.44
C ALA A 234 20.05 10.32 10.56
N ASN A 235 19.85 10.72 9.31
CA ASN A 235 20.92 11.05 8.38
C ASN A 235 21.78 12.21 8.91
N ASN A 236 21.17 13.30 9.37
CA ASN A 236 21.90 14.44 9.94
C ASN A 236 22.73 14.07 11.19
N ILE A 237 22.25 13.14 12.03
CA ILE A 237 23.01 12.66 13.20
C ILE A 237 24.19 11.78 12.74
N ALA A 238 23.93 10.83 11.83
CA ALA A 238 24.96 9.92 11.33
C ALA A 238 26.05 10.67 10.57
N GLU A 239 25.67 11.62 9.71
CA GLU A 239 26.59 12.43 8.91
C GLU A 239 27.27 13.53 9.73
N GLY A 240 26.49 14.34 10.45
CA GLY A 240 27.00 15.52 11.13
C GLY A 240 27.74 15.23 12.44
N GLN A 241 27.39 14.15 13.14
CA GLN A 241 28.01 13.77 14.42
C GLN A 241 28.83 12.48 14.35
N GLY A 242 28.76 11.73 13.24
CA GLY A 242 29.45 10.45 13.10
C GLY A 242 28.98 9.38 14.07
N LEU A 243 27.79 9.56 14.67
CA LEU A 243 27.26 8.63 15.68
C LEU A 243 26.39 7.54 15.02
N PRO A 244 26.52 6.27 15.44
CA PRO A 244 25.71 5.19 14.90
C PRO A 244 24.21 5.38 15.16
N VAL A 245 23.40 5.16 14.14
CA VAL A 245 21.93 5.24 14.23
C VAL A 245 21.32 3.88 13.92
N ALA A 246 20.49 3.38 14.84
CA ALA A 246 19.72 2.17 14.63
C ALA A 246 18.29 2.51 14.20
N ILE A 247 17.82 1.92 13.11
CA ILE A 247 16.49 2.11 12.54
C ILE A 247 15.76 0.76 12.56
N PHE A 248 14.67 0.69 13.31
CA PHE A 248 13.76 -0.45 13.35
C PHE A 248 12.52 -0.11 12.52
N SER A 249 12.44 -0.71 11.33
CA SER A 249 11.36 -0.49 10.38
C SER A 249 10.37 -1.65 10.42
N LEU A 250 9.16 -1.36 10.90
CA LEU A 250 8.08 -2.31 11.07
C LEU A 250 7.08 -2.25 9.91
N GLU A 251 6.98 -1.09 9.24
CA GLU A 251 6.08 -0.89 8.08
C GLU A 251 6.80 -1.09 6.75
N MET A 252 8.03 -0.57 6.63
CA MET A 252 8.75 -0.50 5.37
C MET A 252 9.92 -1.47 5.30
N SER A 253 10.27 -1.92 4.10
CA SER A 253 11.50 -2.69 3.89
C SER A 253 12.74 -1.78 3.95
N LYS A 254 13.89 -2.38 4.26
CA LYS A 254 15.18 -1.66 4.24
C LYS A 254 15.47 -1.02 2.88
N GLU A 255 15.11 -1.68 1.77
CA GLU A 255 15.31 -1.15 0.42
C GLU A 255 14.51 0.13 0.19
N GLN A 256 13.26 0.17 0.68
CA GLN A 256 12.42 1.35 0.53
C GLN A 256 12.96 2.54 1.34
N LEU A 257 13.53 2.30 2.53
CA LEU A 257 14.19 3.34 3.33
C LEU A 257 15.48 3.83 2.67
N VAL A 258 16.31 2.92 2.15
CA VAL A 258 17.54 3.26 1.43
C VAL A 258 17.23 4.08 0.18
N GLN A 259 16.17 3.74 -0.58
CA GLN A 259 15.74 4.54 -1.73
C GLN A 259 15.36 5.98 -1.35
N ARG A 260 14.73 6.18 -0.19
CA ARG A 260 14.41 7.53 0.32
C ARG A 260 15.66 8.30 0.71
N LEU A 261 16.60 7.67 1.40
CA LEU A 261 17.89 8.28 1.73
C LEU A 261 18.65 8.68 0.46
N LEU A 262 18.70 7.80 -0.54
CA LEU A 262 19.32 8.09 -1.84
C LEU A 262 18.62 9.22 -2.60
N SER A 263 17.29 9.24 -2.59
CA SER A 263 16.51 10.32 -3.21
C SER A 263 16.80 11.68 -2.57
N SER A 264 16.84 11.71 -1.24
CA SER A 264 17.16 12.90 -0.45
C SER A 264 18.61 13.36 -0.65
N GLU A 265 19.57 12.44 -0.74
CA GLU A 265 20.99 12.75 -0.88
C GLU A 265 21.35 13.15 -2.31
N ALA A 266 20.93 12.37 -3.31
CA ALA A 266 21.23 12.62 -4.71
C ALA A 266 20.39 13.76 -5.32
N ARG A 267 19.33 14.21 -4.62
CA ARG A 267 18.31 15.15 -5.13
C ARG A 267 17.70 14.69 -6.45
N ILE A 268 17.36 13.41 -6.48
CA ILE A 268 16.65 12.79 -7.60
C ILE A 268 15.28 12.38 -7.10
N GLU A 269 14.24 12.66 -7.90
CA GLU A 269 12.87 12.29 -7.57
C GLU A 269 12.73 10.81 -7.23
N SER A 270 12.06 10.52 -6.11
CA SER A 270 11.93 9.16 -5.57
C SER A 270 11.31 8.18 -6.58
N ASN A 271 10.31 8.64 -7.36
CA ASN A 271 9.66 7.82 -8.39
C ASN A 271 10.59 7.48 -9.56
N ARG A 272 11.50 8.40 -9.91
CA ARG A 272 12.46 8.21 -10.99
C ARG A 272 13.56 7.23 -10.60
N LEU A 273 14.03 7.32 -9.35
CA LEU A 273 14.94 6.31 -8.78
C LEU A 273 14.29 4.92 -8.74
N ARG A 274 13.03 4.83 -8.27
CA ARG A 274 12.31 3.56 -8.20
C ARG A 274 12.08 2.93 -9.57
N SER A 275 11.77 3.74 -10.57
CA SER A 275 11.52 3.28 -11.94
C SER A 275 12.77 3.09 -12.79
N GLY A 276 13.96 3.44 -12.27
CA GLY A 276 15.23 3.39 -13.00
C GLY A 276 15.33 4.39 -14.16
N ARG A 277 14.44 5.39 -14.23
CA ARG A 277 14.39 6.40 -15.30
C ARG A 277 15.34 7.56 -15.01
N LEU A 278 16.64 7.24 -15.05
CA LEU A 278 17.72 8.18 -14.80
C LEU A 278 18.34 8.65 -16.12
N SER A 279 18.57 9.95 -16.22
CA SER A 279 19.37 10.54 -17.30
C SER A 279 20.86 10.25 -17.09
N GLN A 280 21.66 10.37 -18.14
CA GLN A 280 23.11 10.18 -18.05
C GLN A 280 23.79 11.12 -17.02
N LEU A 281 23.26 12.34 -16.86
CA LEU A 281 23.79 13.33 -15.92
C LEU A 281 23.45 13.03 -14.45
N GLU A 282 22.42 12.23 -14.19
CA GLU A 282 21.98 11.89 -12.82
C GLU A 282 22.75 10.71 -12.22
N TRP A 283 23.50 9.96 -13.04
CA TRP A 283 24.32 8.84 -12.54
C TRP A 283 25.46 9.30 -11.65
N GLU A 284 26.10 10.43 -11.96
CA GLU A 284 27.20 10.97 -11.16
C GLU A 284 26.73 11.41 -9.75
N PRO A 285 25.67 12.24 -9.60
CA PRO A 285 25.09 12.56 -8.30
C PRO A 285 24.65 11.32 -7.50
N LEU A 286 24.07 10.33 -8.18
CA LEU A 286 23.65 9.09 -7.53
C LEU A 286 24.84 8.26 -7.03
N SER A 287 25.89 8.11 -7.83
CA SER A 287 27.11 7.43 -7.43
C SER A 287 27.80 8.13 -6.26
N HIS A 288 27.83 9.47 -6.27
CA HIS A 288 28.34 10.25 -5.14
C HIS A 288 27.51 9.99 -3.87
N ALA A 289 26.18 10.07 -3.97
CA ALA A 289 25.26 9.80 -2.85
C ALA A 289 25.43 8.39 -2.26
N LEU A 290 25.58 7.38 -3.12
CA LEU A 290 25.89 6.00 -2.70
C LEU A 290 27.22 5.94 -1.92
N GLY A 291 28.24 6.63 -2.42
CA GLY A 291 29.53 6.75 -1.75
C GLY A 291 29.40 7.33 -0.35
N THR A 292 28.73 8.48 -0.21
CA THR A 292 28.48 9.13 1.07
C THR A 292 27.70 8.22 2.02
N LEU A 293 26.52 7.73 1.60
CA LEU A 293 25.64 6.93 2.45
C LEU A 293 26.29 5.61 2.89
N SER A 294 27.12 4.99 2.05
CA SER A 294 27.82 3.74 2.39
C SER A 294 28.81 3.88 3.54
N GLN A 295 29.27 5.11 3.81
CA GLN A 295 30.21 5.41 4.89
C GLN A 295 29.50 5.81 6.19
N LEU A 296 28.20 6.13 6.13
CA LEU A 296 27.44 6.53 7.31
C LEU A 296 27.11 5.33 8.21
N PRO A 297 27.22 5.46 9.54
CA PRO A 297 26.92 4.39 10.47
C PRO A 297 25.41 4.23 10.71
N ILE A 298 24.64 4.00 9.64
CA ILE A 298 23.18 3.78 9.68
C ILE A 298 22.90 2.29 9.55
N PHE A 299 22.21 1.74 10.55
CA PHE A 299 21.88 0.32 10.64
C PHE A 299 20.36 0.15 10.59
N ILE A 300 19.87 -0.59 9.61
CA ILE A 300 18.42 -0.80 9.39
C ILE A 300 18.09 -2.26 9.66
N ASP A 301 17.12 -2.50 10.52
CA ASP A 301 16.48 -3.80 10.74
C ASP A 301 15.00 -3.69 10.36
N ASP A 302 14.59 -4.49 9.37
CA ASP A 302 13.23 -4.59 8.85
C ASP A 302 12.54 -5.91 9.25
N THR A 303 12.95 -6.51 10.37
CA THR A 303 12.36 -7.73 10.90
C THR A 303 10.91 -7.49 11.33
N ALA A 304 9.97 -8.18 10.69
CA ALA A 304 8.55 -8.13 11.05
C ALA A 304 8.31 -8.59 12.50
N ASN A 305 7.35 -7.96 13.17
CA ASN A 305 6.89 -8.29 14.53
C ASN A 305 8.00 -8.34 15.60
N ILE A 306 9.05 -7.54 15.46
CA ILE A 306 10.13 -7.48 16.45
C ILE A 306 9.66 -6.91 17.80
N THR A 307 9.98 -7.61 18.88
CA THR A 307 9.64 -7.21 20.24
C THR A 307 10.63 -6.18 20.80
N VAL A 308 10.23 -5.39 21.81
CA VAL A 308 11.14 -4.45 22.49
C VAL A 308 12.37 -5.16 23.08
N GLY A 309 12.22 -6.41 23.53
CA GLY A 309 13.33 -7.21 24.06
C GLY A 309 14.36 -7.57 22.98
N GLN A 310 13.90 -7.91 21.78
CA GLN A 310 14.79 -8.16 20.64
C GLN A 310 15.47 -6.87 20.18
N MET A 311 14.74 -5.75 20.06
CA MET A 311 15.35 -4.44 19.75
C MET A 311 16.42 -4.07 20.76
N ARG A 312 16.16 -4.29 22.07
CA ARG A 312 17.15 -4.06 23.13
C ARG A 312 18.41 -4.90 22.92
N SER A 313 18.26 -6.18 22.62
CA SER A 313 19.39 -7.09 22.38
C SER A 313 20.23 -6.63 21.18
N GLN A 314 19.56 -6.29 20.07
CA GLN A 314 20.24 -5.81 18.87
C GLN A 314 20.93 -4.46 19.08
N ALA A 315 20.27 -3.50 19.73
CA ALA A 315 20.84 -2.18 20.02
C ALA A 315 22.08 -2.29 20.94
N ARG A 316 22.04 -3.17 21.95
CA ARG A 316 23.21 -3.47 22.81
C ARG A 316 24.36 -4.07 22.01
N ARG A 317 24.06 -5.06 21.17
CA ARG A 317 25.07 -5.70 20.32
C ARG A 317 25.72 -4.67 19.39
N LEU A 318 24.91 -3.84 18.74
CA LEU A 318 25.39 -2.79 17.86
C LEU A 318 26.27 -1.78 18.59
N GLN A 319 25.86 -1.32 19.78
CA GLN A 319 26.67 -0.42 20.61
C GLN A 319 28.03 -1.03 20.97
N ALA A 320 28.06 -2.34 21.27
CA ALA A 320 29.30 -3.06 21.55
C ALA A 320 30.19 -3.25 20.31
N GLU A 321 29.59 -3.58 19.16
CA GLU A 321 30.30 -3.76 17.88
C GLU A 321 30.91 -2.45 17.38
N GLN A 322 30.20 -1.33 17.51
CA GLN A 322 30.69 -0.01 17.11
C GLN A 322 31.67 0.60 18.12
N GLY A 323 31.74 0.06 19.34
CA GLY A 323 32.62 0.57 20.39
C GLY A 323 32.28 2.00 20.86
N THR A 324 31.08 2.49 20.54
CA THR A 324 30.63 3.86 20.86
C THR A 324 29.14 3.86 21.21
N MET A 325 28.66 4.95 21.81
CA MET A 325 27.23 5.12 22.06
C MET A 325 26.46 5.32 20.76
N LEU A 326 25.24 4.80 20.72
CA LEU A 326 24.31 5.10 19.64
C LEU A 326 23.90 6.57 19.73
N GLY A 327 23.82 7.24 18.59
CA GLY A 327 23.32 8.61 18.48
C GLY A 327 21.79 8.68 18.49
N LEU A 328 21.12 7.66 17.96
CA LEU A 328 19.66 7.59 17.88
C LEU A 328 19.19 6.14 17.70
N ILE A 329 18.05 5.81 18.32
CA ILE A 329 17.20 4.69 17.89
C ILE A 329 15.92 5.24 17.28
N LEU A 330 15.65 4.89 16.03
CA LEU A 330 14.42 5.23 15.31
C LEU A 330 13.52 4.00 15.19
N ILE A 331 12.23 4.16 15.47
CA ILE A 331 11.22 3.09 15.36
C ILE A 331 10.06 3.56 14.49
N ASP A 332 9.75 2.83 13.42
CA ASP A 332 8.70 3.17 12.45
C ASP A 332 7.76 1.98 12.16
N TYR A 333 6.55 1.86 12.70
CA TYR A 333 5.85 2.72 13.66
C TYR A 333 5.30 1.90 14.83
N LEU A 334 5.09 2.54 15.98
CA LEU A 334 4.74 1.90 17.26
C LEU A 334 3.53 0.95 17.18
N GLN A 335 2.54 1.30 16.37
CA GLN A 335 1.29 0.54 16.26
C GLN A 335 1.42 -0.77 15.44
N LEU A 336 2.60 -1.16 14.96
CA LEU A 336 2.84 -2.52 14.44
C LEU A 336 3.54 -3.44 15.43
N MET A 337 3.89 -2.94 16.61
CA MET A 337 4.49 -3.77 17.64
C MET A 337 3.44 -4.65 18.32
N GLU A 338 3.78 -5.93 18.50
CA GLU A 338 3.02 -6.90 19.27
C GLU A 338 3.47 -6.94 20.74
N GLY A 339 2.51 -7.07 21.64
CA GLY A 339 2.65 -7.27 23.06
C GLY A 339 1.45 -8.07 23.55
N GLY A 340 1.60 -9.39 23.59
CA GLY A 340 0.52 -10.37 23.74
C GLY A 340 -0.51 -10.10 24.85
N GLY A 341 -1.59 -9.39 24.51
CA GLY A 341 -2.77 -9.16 25.34
C GLY A 341 -3.95 -8.62 24.53
N ASP A 342 -5.17 -8.86 25.01
CA ASP A 342 -6.43 -8.55 24.29
C ASP A 342 -6.77 -7.04 24.21
N ASN A 343 -6.04 -6.18 24.93
CA ASN A 343 -6.34 -4.74 25.01
C ASN A 343 -5.18 -3.87 24.49
N ARG A 344 -5.38 -3.33 23.29
CA ARG A 344 -4.40 -2.51 22.56
C ARG A 344 -3.87 -1.32 23.37
N VAL A 345 -4.70 -0.69 24.19
CA VAL A 345 -4.30 0.45 25.03
C VAL A 345 -3.27 0.02 26.09
N GLN A 346 -3.49 -1.13 26.74
CA GLN A 346 -2.58 -1.65 27.76
C GLN A 346 -1.26 -2.12 27.15
N GLU A 347 -1.34 -2.74 25.98
CA GLU A 347 -0.19 -3.17 25.18
C GLU A 347 0.70 -1.99 24.79
N LEU A 348 0.12 -0.94 24.20
CA LEU A 348 0.85 0.27 23.82
C LEU A 348 1.46 0.97 25.04
N SER A 349 0.75 0.95 26.17
CA SER A 349 1.27 1.46 27.46
C SER A 349 2.46 0.64 27.97
N LYS A 350 2.49 -0.67 27.74
CA LYS A 350 3.62 -1.52 28.11
C LYS A 350 4.82 -1.25 27.20
N ILE A 351 4.59 -1.14 25.89
CA ILE A 351 5.63 -0.88 24.89
C ILE A 351 6.33 0.45 25.18
N THR A 352 5.58 1.53 25.36
CA THR A 352 6.11 2.89 25.64
C THR A 352 6.96 2.94 26.90
N ARG A 353 6.51 2.30 28.00
CA ARG A 353 7.32 2.16 29.21
C ARG A 353 8.60 1.35 28.99
N GLN A 354 8.53 0.27 28.22
CA GLN A 354 9.72 -0.55 27.92
C GLN A 354 10.72 0.21 27.05
N LEU A 355 10.24 1.01 26.09
CA LEU A 355 11.08 1.90 25.27
C LEU A 355 11.71 3.00 26.12
N LYS A 356 10.97 3.60 27.07
CA LYS A 356 11.53 4.55 28.03
C LYS A 356 12.63 3.92 28.88
N GLY A 357 12.43 2.68 29.30
CA GLY A 357 13.45 1.88 29.99
C GLY A 357 14.68 1.67 29.11
N LEU A 358 14.50 1.26 27.85
CA LEU A 358 15.58 1.07 26.88
C LEU A 358 16.40 2.36 26.66
N ALA A 359 15.73 3.50 26.46
CA ALA A 359 16.36 4.80 26.26
C ALA A 359 17.28 5.17 27.43
N ARG A 360 16.80 4.96 28.66
CA ARG A 360 17.57 5.22 29.89
C ARG A 360 18.72 4.23 30.08
N GLU A 361 18.47 2.96 29.79
CA GLU A 361 19.44 1.88 29.95
C GLU A 361 20.66 2.07 29.03
N LEU A 362 20.42 2.41 27.76
CA LEU A 362 21.47 2.62 26.77
C LEU A 362 21.95 4.08 26.68
N SER A 363 21.33 4.99 27.44
CA SER A 363 21.58 6.43 27.37
C SER A 363 21.51 6.98 25.94
N VAL A 364 20.51 6.52 25.18
CA VAL A 364 20.29 6.86 23.78
C VAL A 364 18.92 7.53 23.60
N PRO A 365 18.80 8.61 22.83
CA PRO A 365 17.49 9.13 22.46
C PRO A 365 16.74 8.13 21.56
N ILE A 366 15.45 7.96 21.82
CA ILE A 366 14.58 7.12 20.99
C ILE A 366 13.51 8.01 20.35
N ILE A 367 13.45 8.00 19.02
CA ILE A 367 12.34 8.54 18.26
C ILE A 367 11.45 7.38 17.85
N ALA A 368 10.18 7.45 18.24
CA ALA A 368 9.20 6.46 17.86
C ALA A 368 8.06 7.13 17.11
N LEU A 369 7.80 6.68 15.89
CA LEU A 369 6.73 7.21 15.06
C LEU A 369 5.40 6.63 15.50
N SER A 370 4.40 7.51 15.60
CA SER A 370 3.04 7.16 15.99
C SER A 370 2.06 7.75 14.99
N GLN A 371 1.07 6.95 14.61
CA GLN A 371 -0.06 7.41 13.81
C GLN A 371 -1.10 8.13 14.70
N LEU A 372 -1.70 9.19 14.14
CA LEU A 372 -2.77 9.94 14.80
C LEU A 372 -4.14 9.33 14.51
N SER A 373 -5.12 9.66 15.35
CA SER A 373 -6.52 9.31 15.10
C SER A 373 -7.06 10.02 13.87
N ARG A 374 -7.88 9.31 13.09
CA ARG A 374 -8.63 9.87 11.95
C ARG A 374 -9.59 11.00 12.34
N GLY A 375 -9.87 11.19 13.63
CA GLY A 375 -10.72 12.28 14.12
C GLY A 375 -10.19 13.69 13.83
N VAL A 376 -8.85 13.85 13.70
CA VAL A 376 -8.20 15.11 13.26
C VAL A 376 -8.86 15.64 12.00
N GLU A 377 -9.21 14.70 11.12
CA GLU A 377 -9.63 14.96 9.76
C GLU A 377 -11.08 15.33 9.62
N ALA A 378 -11.87 15.20 10.67
CA ALA A 378 -13.21 15.75 10.71
C ALA A 378 -13.23 17.21 11.22
N ARG A 379 -12.15 17.70 11.84
CA ARG A 379 -12.10 19.04 12.44
C ARG A 379 -11.96 20.12 11.38
N THR A 380 -12.42 21.33 11.69
CA THR A 380 -12.20 22.52 10.84
C THR A 380 -10.72 22.89 10.83
N ASN A 381 -10.11 22.97 12.01
CA ASN A 381 -8.67 23.09 12.14
C ASN A 381 -8.04 21.68 12.11
N LYS A 382 -7.26 21.39 11.07
CA LYS A 382 -6.58 20.11 10.84
C LYS A 382 -5.26 19.98 11.59
N ARG A 383 -4.82 21.01 12.30
CA ARG A 383 -3.59 20.95 13.10
C ARG A 383 -3.74 19.89 14.19
N PRO A 384 -2.81 18.93 14.27
CA PRO A 384 -2.80 17.93 15.32
C PRO A 384 -2.69 18.54 16.73
N MET A 385 -3.30 17.87 17.69
CA MET A 385 -3.24 18.19 19.13
C MET A 385 -3.05 16.91 19.93
N MET A 386 -2.62 17.04 21.19
CA MET A 386 -2.32 15.90 22.08
C MET A 386 -3.46 14.88 22.18
N SER A 387 -4.72 15.34 22.16
CA SER A 387 -5.89 14.45 22.21
C SER A 387 -6.06 13.54 20.98
N ASP A 388 -5.38 13.84 19.87
CA ASP A 388 -5.46 13.03 18.65
C ASP A 388 -4.63 11.75 18.72
N LEU A 389 -3.76 11.62 19.72
CA LEU A 389 -3.03 10.40 20.06
C LEU A 389 -3.98 9.35 20.70
N ARG A 390 -5.19 9.19 20.17
CA ARG A 390 -6.24 8.30 20.70
C ARG A 390 -5.68 6.89 20.94
N GLU A 391 -6.15 6.23 22.02
CA GLU A 391 -5.65 4.93 22.52
C GLU A 391 -4.28 4.97 23.21
N SER A 392 -3.69 6.16 23.39
CA SER A 392 -2.31 6.29 23.86
C SER A 392 -2.07 7.38 24.93
N GLY A 393 -2.98 7.52 25.89
CA GLY A 393 -2.74 8.39 27.06
C GLY A 393 -1.41 8.09 27.80
N SER A 394 -0.89 6.87 27.65
CA SER A 394 0.45 6.47 28.09
C SER A 394 1.60 7.04 27.24
N ILE A 395 1.47 7.12 25.91
CA ILE A 395 2.45 7.82 25.05
C ILE A 395 2.59 9.26 25.52
N GLU A 396 1.46 9.94 25.74
CA GLU A 396 1.47 11.31 26.25
C GLU A 396 2.21 11.41 27.58
N GLN A 397 2.02 10.49 28.53
CA GLN A 397 2.68 10.56 29.83
C GLN A 397 4.18 10.24 29.77
N ASP A 398 4.56 9.21 29.00
CA ASP A 398 5.91 8.64 28.99
C ASP A 398 6.90 9.41 28.09
N ALA A 399 6.39 10.06 27.03
CA ALA A 399 7.21 10.86 26.11
C ALA A 399 7.79 12.11 26.80
N ASP A 400 9.07 12.40 26.57
CA ASP A 400 9.69 13.65 27.03
C ASP A 400 9.41 14.81 26.06
N LEU A 401 9.31 14.50 24.77
CA LEU A 401 9.08 15.43 23.68
C LEU A 401 8.02 14.81 22.76
N VAL A 402 7.03 15.62 22.34
CA VAL A 402 6.07 15.23 21.31
C VAL A 402 6.11 16.29 20.22
N ILE A 403 6.43 15.84 19.01
CA ILE A 403 6.44 16.65 17.80
C ILE A 403 5.32 16.13 16.90
N MET A 404 4.46 17.03 16.46
CA MET A 404 3.42 16.74 15.48
C MET A 404 3.76 17.45 14.18
N LEU A 405 3.67 16.73 13.07
CA LEU A 405 3.92 17.29 11.75
C LEU A 405 2.60 17.78 11.13
N TYR A 406 2.64 18.94 10.52
CA TYR A 406 1.51 19.53 9.81
C TYR A 406 1.98 20.20 8.52
N ARG A 407 1.27 19.97 7.41
CA ARG A 407 1.49 20.65 6.14
C ARG A 407 0.18 21.25 5.70
N ASP A 408 0.12 22.56 5.61
CA ASP A 408 -1.12 23.26 5.26
C ASP A 408 -1.52 22.99 3.80
N GLU A 409 -0.54 22.94 2.90
CA GLU A 409 -0.75 22.71 1.46
C GLU A 409 -1.46 21.39 1.14
N TYR A 410 -1.38 20.42 2.05
CA TYR A 410 -2.05 19.14 1.91
C TYR A 410 -3.57 19.27 2.06
N TYR A 411 -4.02 20.19 2.90
CA TYR A 411 -5.43 20.45 3.16
C TYR A 411 -5.97 21.63 2.36
N ASN A 412 -5.09 22.58 2.04
CA ASN A 412 -5.40 23.85 1.39
C ASN A 412 -4.44 24.06 0.19
N PRO A 413 -4.78 23.60 -1.03
CA PRO A 413 -3.90 23.67 -2.19
C PRO A 413 -3.45 25.09 -2.58
N ASP A 414 -4.29 26.09 -2.29
CA ASP A 414 -4.04 27.51 -2.60
C ASP A 414 -3.36 28.26 -1.44
N THR A 415 -2.81 27.55 -0.45
CA THR A 415 -2.16 28.18 0.70
C THR A 415 -0.93 28.99 0.31
N PRO A 416 -0.69 30.17 0.91
CA PRO A 416 0.57 30.88 0.75
C PRO A 416 1.77 30.13 1.37
N ASP A 417 1.52 29.20 2.29
CA ASP A 417 2.54 28.41 2.99
C ASP A 417 2.92 27.12 2.22
N ARG A 418 2.90 27.17 0.87
CA ARG A 418 3.23 26.01 0.03
C ARG A 418 4.68 25.56 0.21
N GLY A 419 4.90 24.26 0.29
CA GLY A 419 6.21 23.67 0.61
C GLY A 419 6.66 23.89 2.06
N ILE A 420 5.81 24.45 2.94
CA ILE A 420 6.14 24.62 4.36
C ILE A 420 5.55 23.45 5.16
N ALA A 421 6.43 22.80 5.92
CA ALA A 421 6.05 21.83 6.94
C ALA A 421 6.28 22.42 8.33
N GLU A 422 5.30 22.24 9.20
CA GLU A 422 5.35 22.67 10.58
C GLU A 422 5.64 21.47 11.49
N ALA A 423 6.73 21.57 12.23
CA ALA A 423 7.03 20.70 13.36
C ALA A 423 6.51 21.37 14.64
N ILE A 424 5.31 20.95 15.06
CA ILE A 424 4.59 21.48 16.22
C ILE A 424 5.04 20.71 17.45
N ILE A 425 5.84 21.34 18.31
CA ILE A 425 6.26 20.80 19.60
C ILE A 425 5.10 20.99 20.58
N THR A 426 4.26 19.96 20.72
CA THR A 426 3.08 20.00 21.59
C THR A 426 3.41 19.67 23.04
N LYS A 427 4.49 18.93 23.28
CA LYS A 427 5.02 18.64 24.61
C LYS A 427 6.52 18.73 24.61
N HIS A 428 7.08 19.41 25.61
CA HIS A 428 8.50 19.38 25.90
C HIS A 428 8.69 19.42 27.42
N ARG A 429 9.22 18.33 28.00
CA ARG A 429 9.36 18.20 29.46
C ARG A 429 10.34 19.20 30.07
N ASN A 430 11.38 19.57 29.32
CA ASN A 430 12.52 20.36 29.81
C ASN A 430 12.71 21.68 29.02
N GLY A 431 11.70 22.14 28.28
CA GLY A 431 11.84 23.31 27.43
C GLY A 431 10.50 23.83 26.90
N PRO A 432 10.52 24.88 26.07
CA PRO A 432 9.32 25.50 25.56
C PRO A 432 8.64 24.63 24.49
N THR A 433 7.31 24.73 24.42
CA THR A 433 6.52 24.30 23.26
C THR A 433 6.54 25.39 22.19
N GLY A 434 6.16 25.03 20.96
CA GLY A 434 6.17 25.99 19.86
C GLY A 434 6.06 25.33 18.50
N ILE A 435 6.10 26.14 17.45
CA ILE A 435 6.03 25.68 16.07
C ILE A 435 7.33 26.04 15.38
N VAL A 436 8.00 25.03 14.81
CA VAL A 436 9.16 25.22 13.96
C VAL A 436 8.73 25.03 12.52
N LYS A 437 8.92 26.04 11.68
CA LYS A 437 8.64 25.96 10.24
C LYS A 437 9.89 25.46 9.51
N LEU A 438 9.71 24.45 8.66
CA LEU A 438 10.71 23.83 7.80
C LEU A 438 10.24 23.90 6.36
N LEU A 439 11.18 23.94 5.42
CA LEU A 439 10.88 23.70 4.00
C LEU A 439 10.80 22.18 3.79
N PHE A 440 9.81 21.72 3.04
CA PHE A 440 9.67 20.33 2.66
C PHE A 440 9.66 20.21 1.13
N ASP A 441 10.74 19.65 0.59
CA ASP A 441 10.89 19.34 -0.82
C ASP A 441 10.31 17.93 -1.06
N SER A 442 9.02 17.87 -1.43
CA SER A 442 8.30 16.60 -1.57
C SER A 442 8.88 15.66 -2.63
N GLU A 443 9.48 16.23 -3.68
CA GLU A 443 10.13 15.49 -4.77
C GLU A 443 11.30 14.62 -4.30
N TYR A 444 12.07 15.13 -3.34
CA TYR A 444 13.27 14.47 -2.79
C TYR A 444 13.03 13.90 -1.40
N THR A 445 11.82 14.05 -0.87
CA THR A 445 11.44 13.66 0.49
C THR A 445 12.32 14.30 1.58
N GLN A 446 12.76 15.55 1.34
CA GLN A 446 13.76 16.23 2.15
C GLN A 446 13.16 17.39 2.95
N PHE A 447 13.51 17.48 4.23
CA PHE A 447 13.24 18.62 5.09
C PHE A 447 14.48 19.51 5.18
N ARG A 448 14.29 20.81 5.02
CA ARG A 448 15.37 21.80 5.03
C ARG A 448 15.03 22.94 5.97
N ASN A 449 16.07 23.59 6.47
CA ASN A 449 15.90 24.80 7.27
C ASN A 449 15.30 25.90 6.39
N LEU A 450 14.22 26.53 6.88
CA LEU A 450 13.69 27.73 6.26
C LEU A 450 14.76 28.82 6.35
N ALA A 451 15.05 29.50 5.24
CA ALA A 451 15.95 30.64 5.26
C ALA A 451 15.38 31.69 6.23
N LYS A 452 16.15 32.11 7.22
CA LYS A 452 15.76 33.26 8.04
C LYS A 452 15.70 34.47 7.09
N PRO A 453 14.62 35.27 7.09
CA PRO A 453 14.70 36.58 6.46
C PRO A 453 15.86 37.31 7.17
N ASN A 454 16.86 37.72 6.39
CA ASN A 454 17.96 38.53 6.90
C ASN A 454 17.35 39.73 7.63
N TYR A 455 17.43 39.75 8.96
CA TYR A 455 17.31 41.00 9.69
C TYR A 455 18.56 41.79 9.34
N HIS A 456 18.40 42.77 8.44
CA HIS A 456 19.35 43.85 8.24
C HIS A 456 19.44 44.72 9.48
#